data_AF-A0A9E2XDZ4-F1
#
_entry.id   AF-A0A9E2XDZ4-F1
#
_cell.length_a   1.000
_cell.length_b   1.000
_cell.length_c   1.000
_cell.angle_alpha   90.00
_cell.angle_beta   90.00
_cell.angle_gamma   90.00
#
_symmetry.space_group_name_H-M   'P 1'
#
loop_
_entity.id
_entity.type
_entity.pdbx_description
1 polymer ?
#
loop_
_entity_poly.entity_id
_entity_poly.type
_entity_poly.pdbx_seq_one_letter_code
_entity_poly.pdbx_strand_id
1 'polypeptide(L)'
;MTTFVLIHGAYQGGWIWKPVAERLAAQGHAVFTPTLDGCAERKGQVRAGLTTQSHADEIAGLLFYQDLKDVVLVGTSTGGMVLTRTAELARERVGRLVLADALALLDGEALPDIVKRPTAVNTELTSGPSQHDFETRLFADLDPALRRWAVERCTPHPIAVMREPVRLERFWDQAWDASVIWCKRSTNPPQAHQRRAAERLKARWHELDTGHYPMLSEPETLARLIAQG
;
A
#
# COMPACT_ATOMS: atom_id res chain seq x y z
N MET A 1 18.30 13.16 -7.05
CA MET A 1 17.69 12.91 -5.73
C MET A 1 16.19 12.92 -5.89
N THR A 2 15.47 11.95 -5.33
CA THR A 2 14.00 11.81 -5.45
C THR A 2 13.44 11.58 -4.05
N THR A 3 12.22 12.06 -3.79
CA THR A 3 11.52 11.84 -2.52
C THR A 3 10.45 10.77 -2.70
N PHE A 4 10.55 9.69 -1.92
CA PHE A 4 9.60 8.59 -1.91
C PHE A 4 8.79 8.59 -0.63
N VAL A 5 7.47 8.36 -0.74
CA VAL A 5 6.61 8.04 0.40
C VAL A 5 5.99 6.68 0.14
N LEU A 6 6.34 5.69 0.96
CA LEU A 6 5.97 4.29 0.79
C LEU A 6 4.85 3.93 1.79
N ILE A 7 3.66 3.66 1.28
CA ILE A 7 2.42 3.46 2.04
C ILE A 7 2.13 1.97 2.12
N HIS A 8 2.10 1.44 3.35
CA HIS A 8 1.90 0.02 3.61
C HIS A 8 0.43 -0.43 3.41
N GLY A 9 0.24 -1.74 3.27
CA GLY A 9 -1.07 -2.36 3.15
C GLY A 9 -1.68 -2.79 4.48
N ALA A 10 -2.76 -3.55 4.39
CA ALA A 10 -3.46 -4.08 5.54
C ALA A 10 -2.52 -4.94 6.40
N TYR A 11 -2.74 -4.83 7.71
CA TYR A 11 -2.03 -5.55 8.77
C TYR A 11 -0.56 -5.23 8.98
N GLN A 12 -0.02 -4.30 8.19
CA GLN A 12 1.40 -3.92 8.19
C GLN A 12 1.62 -2.60 8.92
N GLY A 13 2.86 -2.14 8.93
CA GLY A 13 3.27 -0.78 9.26
C GLY A 13 4.38 -0.35 8.30
N GLY A 14 5.00 0.80 8.53
CA GLY A 14 6.13 1.30 7.74
C GLY A 14 7.30 0.30 7.65
N TRP A 15 7.43 -0.58 8.65
CA TRP A 15 8.44 -1.65 8.71
C TRP A 15 8.48 -2.55 7.49
N ILE A 16 7.34 -2.76 6.78
CA ILE A 16 7.27 -3.64 5.62
C ILE A 16 8.17 -3.16 4.49
N TRP A 17 8.39 -1.84 4.42
CA TRP A 17 9.18 -1.19 3.39
C TRP A 17 10.66 -1.11 3.73
N LYS A 18 11.09 -1.52 4.94
CA LYS A 18 12.48 -1.36 5.40
C LYS A 18 13.51 -1.83 4.35
N PRO A 19 13.41 -3.03 3.75
CA PRO A 19 14.41 -3.48 2.78
C PRO A 19 14.48 -2.62 1.51
N VAL A 20 13.34 -2.10 1.04
CA VAL A 20 13.25 -1.22 -0.14
C VAL A 20 13.75 0.18 0.20
N ALA A 21 13.37 0.70 1.37
CA ALA A 21 13.77 2.03 1.83
C ALA A 21 15.29 2.13 2.01
N GLU A 22 15.93 1.12 2.60
CA GLU A 22 17.39 1.05 2.74
C GLU A 22 18.09 1.12 1.37
N ARG A 23 17.56 0.44 0.35
CA ARG A 23 18.11 0.43 -1.02
C ARG A 23 17.96 1.77 -1.72
N LEU A 24 16.77 2.38 -1.63
CA LEU A 24 16.52 3.70 -2.19
C LEU A 24 17.37 4.77 -1.49
N ALA A 25 17.51 4.70 -0.17
CA ALA A 25 18.37 5.61 0.60
C ALA A 25 19.84 5.45 0.24
N ALA A 26 20.33 4.22 0.03
CA ALA A 26 21.69 3.95 -0.43
C ALA A 26 22.00 4.57 -1.81
N GLN A 27 20.99 4.83 -2.63
CA GLN A 27 21.10 5.54 -3.91
C GLN A 27 20.99 7.07 -3.77
N GLY A 28 20.92 7.60 -2.55
CA GLY A 28 20.85 9.04 -2.27
C GLY A 28 19.45 9.64 -2.39
N HIS A 29 18.40 8.82 -2.32
CA HIS A 29 17.01 9.29 -2.28
C HIS A 29 16.53 9.57 -0.85
N ALA A 30 15.58 10.48 -0.71
CA ALA A 30 14.85 10.68 0.54
C ALA A 30 13.68 9.70 0.58
N VAL A 31 13.51 8.96 1.69
CA VAL A 31 12.49 7.91 1.80
C VAL A 31 11.73 8.03 3.11
N PHE A 32 10.40 8.11 3.00
CA PHE A 32 9.48 8.12 4.13
C PHE A 32 8.64 6.84 4.10
N THR A 33 8.59 6.13 5.22
CA THR A 33 7.80 4.90 5.39
C THR A 33 6.84 5.05 6.57
N PRO A 34 5.83 5.95 6.47
CA PRO A 34 4.93 6.20 7.60
C PRO A 34 4.12 4.96 7.95
N THR A 35 3.88 4.76 9.24
CA THR A 35 2.89 3.82 9.74
C THR A 35 1.56 4.54 9.91
N LEU A 36 0.52 4.03 9.24
CA LEU A 36 -0.84 4.57 9.29
C LEU A 36 -1.45 4.43 10.68
N ASP A 37 -2.33 5.37 11.03
CA ASP A 37 -2.99 5.39 12.33
C ASP A 37 -3.67 4.06 12.69
N GLY A 38 -3.51 3.61 13.94
CA GLY A 38 -4.05 2.32 14.41
C GLY A 38 -3.32 1.06 13.89
N CYS A 39 -2.18 1.18 13.22
CA CYS A 39 -1.43 0.03 12.68
C CYS A 39 -0.07 -0.18 13.36
N ALA A 40 0.45 -1.41 13.39
CA ALA A 40 1.78 -1.78 13.86
C ALA A 40 2.16 -1.15 15.23
N GLU A 41 3.22 -0.35 15.32
CA GLU A 41 3.64 0.33 16.56
C GLU A 41 2.59 1.32 17.09
N ARG A 42 1.62 1.69 16.24
CA ARG A 42 0.48 2.55 16.56
C ARG A 42 -0.82 1.77 16.82
N LYS A 43 -0.77 0.43 16.93
CA LYS A 43 -1.95 -0.42 17.19
C LYS A 43 -2.76 -0.03 18.43
N GLY A 44 -2.13 0.61 19.42
CA GLY A 44 -2.81 1.11 20.62
C GLY A 44 -3.73 2.32 20.38
N GLN A 45 -3.68 2.93 19.19
CA GLN A 45 -4.44 4.13 18.81
C GLN A 45 -5.75 3.81 18.06
N VAL A 46 -6.05 2.51 17.87
CA VAL A 46 -7.26 2.04 17.20
C VAL A 46 -8.51 2.59 17.89
N ARG A 47 -9.40 3.18 17.08
CA ARG A 47 -10.69 3.76 17.50
C ARG A 47 -11.65 3.81 16.31
N ALA A 48 -12.92 4.09 16.57
CA ALA A 48 -13.90 4.31 15.50
C ALA A 48 -13.50 5.52 14.63
N GLY A 49 -13.85 5.48 13.34
CA GLY A 49 -13.57 6.57 12.39
C GLY A 49 -12.20 6.50 11.69
N LEU A 50 -11.39 5.47 11.94
CA LEU A 50 -10.19 5.20 11.15
C LEU A 50 -10.55 4.58 9.81
N THR A 51 -10.62 5.42 8.78
CA THR A 51 -11.06 5.13 7.41
C THR A 51 -9.91 5.31 6.41
N THR A 52 -10.12 4.88 5.16
CA THR A 52 -9.18 5.22 4.07
C THR A 52 -8.98 6.72 3.94
N GLN A 53 -10.03 7.51 4.13
CA GLN A 53 -9.96 8.96 4.02
C GLN A 53 -9.15 9.57 5.15
N SER A 54 -9.36 9.16 6.41
CA SER A 54 -8.55 9.68 7.52
C SER A 54 -7.08 9.29 7.41
N HIS A 55 -6.77 8.08 6.91
CA HIS A 55 -5.39 7.68 6.62
C HIS A 55 -4.78 8.50 5.49
N ALA A 56 -5.55 8.84 4.47
CA ALA A 56 -5.08 9.71 3.39
C ALA A 56 -4.88 11.16 3.84
N ASP A 57 -5.74 11.66 4.73
CA ASP A 57 -5.55 12.97 5.37
C ASP A 57 -4.25 13.00 6.19
N GLU A 58 -3.91 11.92 6.89
CA GLU A 58 -2.64 11.78 7.61
C GLU A 58 -1.43 11.85 6.67
N ILE A 59 -1.46 11.14 5.53
CA ILE A 59 -0.37 11.20 4.54
C ILE A 59 -0.31 12.56 3.84
N ALA A 60 -1.45 13.16 3.46
CA ALA A 60 -1.47 14.52 2.90
C ALA A 60 -0.91 15.54 3.89
N GLY A 61 -1.22 15.39 5.18
CA GLY A 61 -0.62 16.14 6.28
C GLY A 61 0.89 15.94 6.34
N LEU A 62 1.39 14.71 6.24
CA LEU A 62 2.83 14.44 6.15
C LEU A 62 3.47 15.20 4.99
N LEU A 63 2.88 15.18 3.78
CA LEU A 63 3.40 15.91 2.62
C LEU A 63 3.45 17.42 2.87
N PHE A 64 2.42 17.97 3.52
CA PHE A 64 2.34 19.40 3.83
C PHE A 64 3.36 19.81 4.91
N TYR A 65 3.37 19.15 6.07
CA TYR A 65 4.17 19.55 7.22
C TYR A 65 5.68 19.31 7.03
N GLN A 66 6.06 18.38 6.15
CA GLN A 66 7.46 18.16 5.77
C GLN A 66 7.85 18.95 4.50
N ASP A 67 6.97 19.81 3.99
CA ASP A 67 7.08 20.53 2.70
C ASP A 67 7.56 19.66 1.53
N LEU A 68 7.04 18.43 1.44
CA LEU A 68 7.38 17.52 0.37
C LEU A 68 6.64 17.95 -0.91
N LYS A 69 7.37 17.95 -2.03
CA LYS A 69 6.90 18.27 -3.38
C LYS A 69 7.54 17.31 -4.38
N ASP A 70 6.91 17.16 -5.54
CA ASP A 70 7.34 16.23 -6.59
C ASP A 70 7.58 14.80 -6.06
N VAL A 71 6.69 14.36 -5.16
CA VAL A 71 6.84 13.09 -4.45
C VAL A 71 6.44 11.93 -5.35
N VAL A 72 7.22 10.85 -5.28
CA VAL A 72 6.80 9.53 -5.76
C VAL A 72 6.04 8.82 -4.65
N LEU A 73 4.71 8.77 -4.77
CA LEU A 73 3.87 7.98 -3.87
C LEU A 73 3.88 6.53 -4.32
N VAL A 74 4.21 5.62 -3.40
CA VAL A 74 4.22 4.17 -3.65
C VAL A 74 3.25 3.51 -2.69
N GLY A 75 2.33 2.71 -3.20
CA GLY A 75 1.34 2.01 -2.40
C GLY A 75 1.33 0.53 -2.73
N THR A 76 1.13 -0.31 -1.72
CA THR A 76 0.93 -1.76 -1.89
C THR A 76 -0.34 -2.20 -1.23
N SER A 77 -1.02 -3.21 -1.79
CA SER A 77 -2.30 -3.70 -1.27
C SER A 77 -3.29 -2.54 -0.97
N THR A 78 -3.94 -2.51 0.20
CA THR A 78 -4.80 -1.40 0.65
C THR A 78 -4.11 -0.04 0.74
N GLY A 79 -2.78 0.00 0.79
CA GLY A 79 -2.00 1.23 0.67
C GLY A 79 -2.25 1.95 -0.66
N GLY A 80 -2.69 1.24 -1.70
CA GLY A 80 -3.17 1.83 -2.95
C GLY A 80 -4.44 2.69 -2.77
N MET A 81 -5.35 2.30 -1.87
CA MET A 81 -6.57 3.06 -1.57
C MET A 81 -6.21 4.39 -0.88
N VAL A 82 -5.29 4.33 0.08
CA VAL A 82 -4.77 5.51 0.78
C VAL A 82 -3.97 6.39 -0.19
N LEU A 83 -3.13 5.80 -1.04
CA LEU A 83 -2.33 6.50 -2.05
C LEU A 83 -3.21 7.29 -3.02
N THR A 84 -4.23 6.68 -3.59
CA THR A 84 -5.10 7.34 -4.58
C THR A 84 -5.87 8.50 -3.96
N ARG A 85 -6.38 8.34 -2.73
CA ARG A 85 -7.02 9.44 -1.99
C ARG A 85 -6.03 10.55 -1.62
N THR A 86 -4.84 10.19 -1.17
CA THR A 86 -3.77 11.15 -0.83
C THR A 86 -3.40 11.98 -2.06
N ALA A 87 -3.24 11.32 -3.21
CA ALA A 87 -2.91 11.97 -4.47
C ALA A 87 -3.99 12.98 -4.87
N GLU A 88 -5.27 12.65 -4.72
CA GLU A 88 -6.35 13.61 -4.97
C GLU A 88 -6.32 14.82 -4.03
N LEU A 89 -6.04 14.60 -2.74
CA LEU A 89 -6.01 15.65 -1.71
C LEU A 89 -4.82 16.62 -1.88
N ALA A 90 -3.68 16.13 -2.35
CA ALA A 90 -2.42 16.86 -2.42
C ALA A 90 -1.82 16.84 -3.84
N ARG A 91 -2.66 17.01 -4.87
CA ARG A 91 -2.30 16.85 -6.28
C ARG A 91 -1.02 17.61 -6.65
N GLU A 92 -0.87 18.82 -6.15
CA GLU A 92 0.24 19.73 -6.45
C GLU A 92 1.58 19.28 -5.85
N ARG A 93 1.57 18.31 -4.93
CA ARG A 93 2.77 17.76 -4.27
C ARG A 93 3.21 16.43 -4.85
N VAL A 94 2.38 15.79 -5.67
CA VAL A 94 2.60 14.44 -6.19
C VAL A 94 3.09 14.51 -7.63
N GLY A 95 4.31 14.01 -7.84
CA GLY A 95 4.95 13.90 -9.16
C GLY A 95 4.57 12.61 -9.88
N ARG A 96 4.58 11.48 -9.16
CA ARG A 96 4.35 10.14 -9.74
C ARG A 96 3.68 9.18 -8.76
N LEU A 97 2.88 8.27 -9.31
CA LEU A 97 2.23 7.17 -8.59
C LEU A 97 2.89 5.83 -8.94
N VAL A 98 3.12 4.98 -7.94
CA VAL A 98 3.51 3.58 -8.15
C VAL A 98 2.61 2.66 -7.36
N LEU A 99 1.86 1.82 -8.07
CA LEU A 99 0.93 0.84 -7.52
C LEU A 99 1.60 -0.54 -7.55
N ALA A 100 2.20 -0.96 -6.45
CA ALA A 100 2.90 -2.22 -6.32
C ALA A 100 2.00 -3.31 -5.75
N ASP A 101 1.40 -4.11 -6.64
CA ASP A 101 0.38 -5.12 -6.36
C ASP A 101 -0.75 -4.54 -5.47
N ALA A 102 -1.23 -3.35 -5.87
CA ALA A 102 -2.04 -2.49 -5.03
C ALA A 102 -3.53 -2.48 -5.38
N LEU A 103 -4.34 -1.99 -4.45
CA LEU A 103 -5.77 -1.75 -4.62
C LEU A 103 -6.01 -0.31 -5.08
N ALA A 104 -6.07 -0.09 -6.40
CA ALA A 104 -6.60 1.15 -6.99
C ALA A 104 -8.09 1.01 -7.32
N LEU A 105 -8.94 1.42 -6.39
CA LEU A 105 -10.40 1.33 -6.49
C LEU A 105 -10.96 2.51 -7.29
N LEU A 106 -12.10 2.29 -7.93
CA LEU A 106 -12.93 3.38 -8.47
C LEU A 106 -13.66 4.09 -7.32
N ASP A 107 -14.12 5.32 -7.58
CA ASP A 107 -14.93 6.05 -6.61
C ASP A 107 -16.17 5.23 -6.21
N GLY A 108 -16.46 5.19 -4.90
CA GLY A 108 -17.57 4.43 -4.35
C GLY A 108 -17.36 2.91 -4.24
N GLU A 109 -16.26 2.34 -4.74
CA GLU A 109 -15.93 0.94 -4.49
C GLU A 109 -15.34 0.74 -3.09
N ALA A 110 -15.52 -0.45 -2.52
CA ALA A 110 -14.90 -0.90 -1.29
C ALA A 110 -14.02 -2.13 -1.52
N LEU A 111 -13.14 -2.44 -0.56
CA LEU A 111 -12.25 -3.60 -0.64
C LEU A 111 -12.98 -4.93 -0.95
N PRO A 112 -14.16 -5.24 -0.34
CA PRO A 112 -14.88 -6.47 -0.61
C PRO A 112 -15.39 -6.63 -2.05
N ASP A 113 -15.51 -5.53 -2.80
CA ASP A 113 -15.91 -5.56 -4.22
C ASP A 113 -14.80 -6.15 -5.10
N ILE A 114 -13.54 -6.01 -4.67
CA ILE A 114 -12.35 -6.44 -5.42
C ILE A 114 -11.78 -7.75 -4.85
N VAL A 115 -11.67 -7.84 -3.53
CA VAL A 115 -11.00 -8.94 -2.83
C VAL A 115 -11.99 -9.60 -1.87
N LYS A 116 -12.46 -10.79 -2.24
CA LYS A 116 -13.31 -11.61 -1.37
C LYS A 116 -12.44 -12.51 -0.52
N ARG A 117 -12.10 -12.07 0.70
CA ARG A 117 -11.32 -12.85 1.65
C ARG A 117 -11.95 -12.85 3.04
N PRO A 118 -12.28 -14.03 3.61
CA PRO A 118 -12.70 -14.10 5.00
C PRO A 118 -11.53 -13.73 5.93
N THR A 119 -11.82 -12.95 6.96
CA THR A 119 -10.90 -12.68 8.07
C THR A 119 -11.32 -13.51 9.29
N ALA A 120 -10.33 -14.09 9.98
CA ALA A 120 -10.57 -15.03 11.07
C ALA A 120 -10.78 -14.32 12.42
N VAL A 121 -10.18 -13.14 12.61
CA VAL A 121 -10.20 -12.39 13.87
C VAL A 121 -10.85 -11.03 13.61
N ASN A 122 -12.05 -10.82 14.14
CA ASN A 122 -12.81 -9.59 13.99
C ASN A 122 -13.22 -9.04 15.36
N THR A 123 -13.15 -7.73 15.51
CA THR A 123 -13.68 -6.96 16.64
C THR A 123 -14.59 -5.85 16.10
N GLU A 124 -15.15 -5.01 16.98
CA GLU A 124 -15.90 -3.82 16.55
C GLU A 124 -15.04 -2.79 15.82
N LEU A 125 -13.72 -2.78 16.06
CA LEU A 125 -12.81 -1.74 15.55
C LEU A 125 -11.79 -2.26 14.54
N THR A 126 -11.49 -3.56 14.56
CA THR A 126 -10.43 -4.14 13.73
C THR A 126 -10.81 -5.48 13.13
N SER A 127 -10.16 -5.81 12.03
CA SER A 127 -10.26 -7.09 11.34
C SER A 127 -8.87 -7.58 10.98
N GLY A 128 -8.65 -8.89 10.99
CA GLY A 128 -7.39 -9.48 10.58
C GLY A 128 -7.40 -11.01 10.47
N PRO A 129 -6.37 -11.57 9.82
CA PRO A 129 -6.16 -13.00 9.82
C PRO A 129 -5.55 -13.47 11.16
N SER A 130 -5.65 -14.77 11.43
CA SER A 130 -4.92 -15.39 12.55
C SER A 130 -3.41 -15.41 12.28
N GLN A 131 -2.59 -15.66 13.31
CA GLN A 131 -1.15 -15.90 13.08
C GLN A 131 -0.91 -17.08 12.14
N HIS A 132 -1.68 -18.17 12.31
CA HIS A 132 -1.62 -19.33 11.43
C HIS A 132 -1.92 -18.96 9.97
N ASP A 133 -2.97 -18.15 9.72
CA ASP A 133 -3.27 -17.64 8.38
C ASP A 133 -2.16 -16.78 7.78
N PHE A 134 -1.48 -15.96 8.59
CA PHE A 134 -0.33 -15.21 8.11
C PHE A 134 0.77 -16.17 7.63
N GLU A 135 1.09 -17.20 8.41
CA GLU A 135 2.18 -18.13 8.11
C GLU A 135 1.89 -19.06 6.93
N THR A 136 0.68 -19.60 6.86
CA THR A 136 0.33 -20.66 5.90
C THR A 136 -0.28 -20.14 4.62
N ARG A 137 -0.73 -18.88 4.59
CA ARG A 137 -1.42 -18.31 3.43
C ARG A 137 -0.84 -16.98 2.96
N LEU A 138 -0.74 -15.95 3.81
CA LEU A 138 -0.30 -14.62 3.34
C LEU A 138 1.20 -14.64 3.03
N PHE A 139 2.02 -15.07 3.98
CA PHE A 139 3.48 -15.11 3.87
C PHE A 139 4.01 -16.49 3.48
N ALA A 140 3.15 -17.34 2.90
CA ALA A 140 3.48 -18.72 2.54
C ALA A 140 4.64 -18.83 1.54
N ASP A 141 4.84 -17.80 0.72
CA ASP A 141 5.89 -17.74 -0.30
C ASP A 141 7.21 -17.13 0.22
N LEU A 142 7.24 -16.60 1.44
CA LEU A 142 8.46 -16.03 2.02
C LEU A 142 9.36 -17.10 2.61
N ASP A 143 10.68 -16.84 2.59
CA ASP A 143 11.68 -17.60 3.34
C ASP A 143 11.25 -17.77 4.81
N PRO A 144 11.45 -18.93 5.45
CA PRO A 144 10.97 -19.18 6.81
C PRO A 144 11.42 -18.15 7.86
N ALA A 145 12.65 -17.63 7.79
CA ALA A 145 13.11 -16.63 8.74
C ALA A 145 12.43 -15.28 8.51
N LEU A 146 12.30 -14.87 7.24
CA LEU A 146 11.63 -13.63 6.86
C LEU A 146 10.12 -13.68 7.17
N ARG A 147 9.50 -14.85 6.97
CA ARG A 147 8.11 -15.12 7.32
C ARG A 147 7.86 -14.90 8.80
N ARG A 148 8.63 -15.55 9.68
CA ARG A 148 8.51 -15.38 11.13
C ARG A 148 8.67 -13.91 11.53
N TRP A 149 9.70 -13.26 10.98
CA TRP A 149 9.95 -11.84 11.21
C TRP A 149 8.76 -10.96 10.81
N ALA A 150 8.10 -11.23 9.68
CA ALA A 150 6.94 -10.47 9.22
C ALA A 150 5.70 -10.74 10.10
N VAL A 151 5.43 -12.00 10.44
CA VAL A 151 4.28 -12.41 11.27
C VAL A 151 4.31 -11.72 12.63
N GLU A 152 5.48 -11.65 13.28
CA GLU A 152 5.67 -10.99 14.58
C GLU A 152 5.28 -9.50 14.59
N ARG A 153 5.32 -8.85 13.43
CA ARG A 153 5.08 -7.40 13.27
C ARG A 153 3.69 -7.08 12.73
N CYS A 154 2.94 -8.10 12.31
CA CYS A 154 1.58 -7.91 11.84
C CYS A 154 0.62 -7.58 12.97
N THR A 155 -0.38 -6.76 12.67
CA THR A 155 -1.42 -6.32 13.62
C THR A 155 -2.79 -6.34 12.94
N PRO A 156 -3.89 -6.49 13.67
CA PRO A 156 -5.22 -6.26 13.11
C PRO A 156 -5.32 -4.85 12.51
N HIS A 157 -6.09 -4.70 11.42
CA HIS A 157 -6.21 -3.43 10.70
C HIS A 157 -7.57 -2.77 11.01
N PRO A 158 -7.67 -1.43 11.00
CA PRO A 158 -8.96 -0.74 11.22
C PRO A 158 -10.06 -1.26 10.30
N ILE A 159 -11.19 -1.64 10.88
CA ILE A 159 -12.25 -2.37 10.17
C ILE A 159 -12.95 -1.52 9.10
N ALA A 160 -13.05 -0.20 9.33
CA ALA A 160 -13.66 0.72 8.39
C ALA A 160 -12.85 0.83 7.09
N VAL A 161 -11.51 0.85 7.14
CA VAL A 161 -10.64 0.76 5.94
C VAL A 161 -10.94 -0.49 5.10
N MET A 162 -11.35 -1.58 5.74
CA MET A 162 -11.62 -2.86 5.07
C MET A 162 -13.03 -2.97 4.49
N ARG A 163 -13.95 -2.05 4.84
CA ARG A 163 -15.39 -2.19 4.55
C ARG A 163 -16.01 -0.96 3.90
N GLU A 164 -15.55 0.23 4.25
CA GLU A 164 -16.12 1.47 3.74
C GLU A 164 -15.63 1.75 2.32
N PRO A 165 -16.48 2.36 1.48
CA PRO A 165 -16.08 2.82 0.16
C PRO A 165 -14.96 3.87 0.20
N VAL A 166 -14.10 3.82 -0.82
CA VAL A 166 -13.18 4.93 -1.09
C VAL A 166 -13.94 6.12 -1.66
N ARG A 167 -13.43 7.34 -1.39
CA ARG A 167 -13.97 8.60 -1.93
C ARG A 167 -12.91 9.20 -2.85
N LEU A 168 -13.15 9.20 -4.14
CA LEU A 168 -12.21 9.58 -5.20
C LEU A 168 -12.93 10.43 -6.25
N GLU A 169 -13.52 11.54 -5.80
CA GLU A 169 -14.37 12.43 -6.61
C GLU A 169 -13.70 12.97 -7.87
N ARG A 170 -12.37 13.13 -7.87
CA ARG A 170 -11.60 13.76 -8.95
C ARG A 170 -10.35 12.97 -9.34
N PHE A 171 -9.96 11.94 -8.61
CA PHE A 171 -8.70 11.22 -8.83
C PHE A 171 -8.61 10.69 -10.26
N TRP A 172 -9.68 10.04 -10.73
CA TRP A 172 -9.73 9.39 -12.05
C TRP A 172 -9.89 10.36 -13.23
N ASP A 173 -10.26 11.62 -12.96
CA ASP A 173 -10.36 12.69 -13.96
C ASP A 173 -9.04 13.45 -14.15
N GLN A 174 -8.06 13.20 -13.28
CA GLN A 174 -6.75 13.84 -13.31
C GLN A 174 -5.73 13.02 -14.10
N ALA A 175 -4.80 13.73 -14.75
CA ALA A 175 -3.66 13.11 -15.38
C ALA A 175 -2.56 12.79 -14.36
N TRP A 176 -2.07 11.56 -14.40
CA TRP A 176 -1.02 11.04 -13.51
C TRP A 176 0.12 10.44 -14.32
N ASP A 177 1.35 10.73 -13.92
CA ASP A 177 2.46 9.83 -14.25
C ASP A 177 2.37 8.62 -13.31
N ALA A 178 2.17 7.43 -13.86
CA ALA A 178 1.85 6.26 -13.08
C ALA A 178 2.54 4.99 -13.58
N SER A 179 2.90 4.12 -12.64
CA SER A 179 3.39 2.78 -12.89
C SER A 179 2.58 1.76 -12.09
N VAL A 180 2.19 0.66 -12.71
CA VAL A 180 1.54 -0.49 -12.05
C VAL A 180 2.51 -1.66 -12.11
N ILE A 181 2.85 -2.22 -10.95
CA ILE A 181 3.72 -3.39 -10.82
C ILE A 181 2.84 -4.55 -10.35
N TRP A 182 2.59 -5.53 -11.23
CA TRP A 182 1.81 -6.71 -10.90
C TRP A 182 2.71 -7.87 -10.46
N CYS A 183 2.36 -8.50 -9.35
CA CYS A 183 3.06 -9.68 -8.84
C CYS A 183 2.38 -10.96 -9.35
N LYS A 184 3.05 -11.69 -10.24
CA LYS A 184 2.44 -12.77 -11.04
C LYS A 184 1.91 -13.95 -10.21
N ARG A 185 2.52 -14.22 -9.06
CA ARG A 185 2.12 -15.31 -8.15
C ARG A 185 1.10 -14.83 -7.10
N SER A 186 0.81 -13.53 -7.06
CA SER A 186 -0.21 -12.98 -6.17
C SER A 186 -1.61 -13.33 -6.68
N THR A 187 -2.42 -13.92 -5.81
CA THR A 187 -3.84 -14.16 -6.11
C THR A 187 -4.69 -12.91 -5.91
N ASN A 188 -4.31 -12.02 -4.98
CA ASN A 188 -5.06 -10.80 -4.68
C ASN A 188 -4.11 -9.63 -4.39
N PRO A 189 -4.37 -8.44 -4.94
CA PRO A 189 -5.49 -8.11 -5.85
C PRO A 189 -5.36 -8.83 -7.20
N PRO A 190 -6.47 -9.24 -7.84
CA PRO A 190 -6.43 -10.06 -9.04
C PRO A 190 -5.82 -9.30 -10.22
N GLN A 191 -5.24 -10.02 -11.18
CA GLN A 191 -4.62 -9.41 -12.37
C GLN A 191 -5.58 -8.49 -13.13
N ALA A 192 -6.86 -8.86 -13.23
CA ALA A 192 -7.88 -8.03 -13.88
C ALA A 192 -8.03 -6.65 -13.22
N HIS A 193 -7.90 -6.59 -11.88
CA HIS A 193 -7.90 -5.32 -11.14
C HIS A 193 -6.66 -4.48 -11.45
N GLN A 194 -5.49 -5.11 -11.48
CA GLN A 194 -4.23 -4.43 -11.83
C GLN A 194 -4.28 -3.88 -13.26
N ARG A 195 -4.80 -4.67 -14.23
CA ARG A 195 -4.98 -4.24 -15.62
C ARG A 195 -5.95 -3.07 -15.74
N ARG A 196 -7.10 -3.13 -15.05
CA ARG A 196 -8.06 -2.03 -15.00
C ARG A 196 -7.41 -0.73 -14.52
N ALA A 197 -6.59 -0.80 -13.46
CA ALA A 197 -5.88 0.36 -12.94
C ALA A 197 -4.87 0.90 -13.98
N ALA A 198 -4.09 0.03 -14.61
CA ALA A 198 -3.09 0.42 -15.60
C ALA A 198 -3.73 1.08 -16.84
N GLU A 199 -4.83 0.53 -17.33
CA GLU A 199 -5.57 1.07 -18.49
C GLU A 199 -6.17 2.44 -18.18
N ARG A 200 -6.85 2.59 -17.04
CA ARG A 200 -7.49 3.85 -16.62
C ARG A 200 -6.46 4.96 -16.40
N LEU A 201 -5.32 4.64 -15.78
CA LEU A 201 -4.23 5.59 -15.55
C LEU A 201 -3.32 5.80 -16.76
N LYS A 202 -3.46 4.99 -17.83
CA LYS A 202 -2.46 4.88 -18.91
C LYS A 202 -1.06 4.64 -18.35
N ALA A 203 -0.97 3.83 -17.29
CA ALA A 203 0.24 3.60 -16.54
C ALA A 203 1.23 2.71 -17.28
N ARG A 204 2.52 2.87 -16.96
CA ARG A 204 3.55 1.87 -17.32
C ARG A 204 3.26 0.56 -16.61
N TRP A 205 3.23 -0.54 -17.36
CA TRP A 205 2.99 -1.87 -16.82
C TRP A 205 4.29 -2.62 -16.58
N HIS A 206 4.47 -3.09 -15.35
CA HIS A 206 5.61 -3.90 -14.94
C HIS A 206 5.12 -5.22 -14.35
N GLU A 207 5.91 -6.28 -14.53
CA GLU A 207 5.63 -7.60 -13.98
C GLU A 207 6.78 -8.05 -13.09
N LEU A 208 6.44 -8.71 -12.00
CA LEU A 208 7.41 -9.30 -11.08
C LEU A 208 6.97 -10.72 -10.73
N ASP A 209 7.86 -11.69 -10.88
CA ASP A 209 7.56 -13.10 -10.62
C ASP A 209 7.66 -13.44 -9.13
N THR A 210 6.74 -12.87 -8.34
CA THR A 210 6.72 -13.03 -6.90
C THR A 210 5.29 -12.99 -6.35
N GLY A 211 5.15 -13.31 -5.06
CA GLY A 211 3.88 -13.23 -4.34
C GLY A 211 3.50 -11.79 -3.98
N HIS A 212 2.51 -11.61 -3.10
CA HIS A 212 1.95 -10.29 -2.76
C HIS A 212 2.90 -9.35 -2.00
N TYR A 213 4.09 -9.80 -1.59
CA TYR A 213 5.01 -9.05 -0.73
C TYR A 213 6.37 -8.79 -1.40
N PRO A 214 6.39 -8.15 -2.58
CA PRO A 214 7.63 -7.93 -3.34
C PRO A 214 8.66 -7.07 -2.58
N MET A 215 8.21 -6.24 -1.64
CA MET A 215 9.09 -5.45 -0.78
C MET A 215 9.91 -6.28 0.22
N LEU A 216 9.51 -7.53 0.45
CA LEU A 216 10.22 -8.49 1.28
C LEU A 216 10.96 -9.53 0.44
N SER A 217 10.27 -10.14 -0.55
CA SER A 217 10.84 -11.20 -1.37
C SER A 217 11.80 -10.70 -2.45
N GLU A 218 11.53 -9.54 -3.04
CA GLU A 218 12.25 -9.00 -4.20
C GLU A 218 12.63 -7.52 -4.01
N PRO A 219 13.23 -7.12 -2.87
CA PRO A 219 13.40 -5.71 -2.52
C PRO A 219 14.33 -4.95 -3.46
N GLU A 220 15.34 -5.63 -4.02
CA GLU A 220 16.27 -5.05 -5.00
C GLU A 220 15.54 -4.70 -6.29
N THR A 221 14.86 -5.68 -6.87
CA THR A 221 14.12 -5.54 -8.11
C THR A 221 13.01 -4.50 -7.96
N LEU A 222 12.27 -4.53 -6.85
CA LEU A 222 11.21 -3.57 -6.58
C LEU A 222 11.76 -2.14 -6.42
N ALA A 223 12.85 -1.94 -5.66
CA ALA A 223 13.46 -0.62 -5.48
C ALA A 223 13.89 -0.03 -6.83
N ARG A 224 14.51 -0.84 -7.70
CA ARG A 224 14.91 -0.43 -9.05
C ARG A 224 13.71 0.01 -9.90
N LEU A 225 12.63 -0.78 -9.92
CA LEU A 225 11.41 -0.43 -10.67
C LEU A 225 10.77 0.86 -10.13
N ILE A 226 10.69 1.01 -8.81
CA ILE A 226 10.16 2.21 -8.15
C ILE A 226 11.01 3.44 -8.49
N ALA A 227 12.34 3.32 -8.58
CA ALA A 227 13.21 4.44 -8.88
C ALA A 227 13.11 4.86 -10.36
N GLN A 228 13.23 3.90 -11.29
CA GLN A 228 13.37 4.16 -12.72
C GLN A 228 12.06 4.59 -13.39
N GLY A 229 10.90 4.07 -12.95
CA GLY A 229 9.60 4.37 -13.55
C GLY A 229 9.13 3.39 -14.59
#